data_AF-A0A7D5R8D1-F1
#
_entry.id   AF-A0A7D5R8D1-F1
#
_cell.length_a   1.000
_cell.length_b   1.000
_cell.length_c   1.000
_cell.angle_alpha   90.00
_cell.angle_beta   90.00
_cell.angle_gamma   90.00
#
_symmetry.space_group_name_H-M   'P 1'
#
loop_
_entity.id
_entity.type
_entity.pdbx_description
1 polymer ?
#
loop_
_entity_poly.entity_id
_entity_poly.type
_entity_poly.pdbx_seq_one_letter_code
_entity_poly.pdbx_strand_id
1 'polypeptide(L)'
;MKLLIISGLVLTIIFASLTSDFSYGQFSNQNTLKVSFENNLLPSYEVPLVSGQTYTLSQNHSWVQDETSRFNLVSYTLDGETVKLSRTARGDFTLTIPTDSSHNLVFSAVTQYALSVEGTNDFSFLPSSPTNDNWFDAGTEVSVNVQKTTEIEPNKVRQEITGWSLDKAEFWNVDDDGSTSFTTPPITLNEYHQVDFFTAYQYKLNVISDSGETTGSGWYEQGETVPIGIDAGSDGVILNSVSGWEGADVTYDGNTAQVFIDGPVTVSAKVEKNYSLVIGLIIIPILIIGAIGFRKFKNKVPVVVEEKPVERIVEKVIERVEEPEKKYEDGYDKKLSDYLSEQTKSKLDEMHSSEIISDSKYSKIT
;
A
#
# COMPACT_ATOMS: atom_id res chain seq x y z
N MET A 1 42.83 6.87 -16.16
CA MET A 1 43.41 8.22 -15.98
C MET A 1 42.25 9.22 -15.95
N LYS A 2 41.64 9.40 -14.78
CA LYS A 2 40.63 10.44 -14.50
C LYS A 2 41.16 11.25 -13.32
N LEU A 3 41.02 12.56 -13.48
CA LEU A 3 41.65 13.63 -12.73
C LEU A 3 41.10 13.71 -11.30
N LEU A 4 41.98 13.95 -10.33
CA LEU A 4 41.71 14.31 -8.94
C LEU A 4 40.67 15.45 -8.81
N ILE A 5 39.80 15.32 -7.80
CA ILE A 5 39.33 16.45 -6.99
C ILE A 5 39.40 16.00 -5.52
N ILE A 6 40.51 16.29 -4.85
CA ILE A 6 40.58 16.24 -3.38
C ILE A 6 39.88 17.51 -2.90
N SER A 7 38.65 17.37 -2.42
CA SER A 7 37.87 18.47 -1.83
C SER A 7 38.57 18.95 -0.57
N GLY A 8 38.99 20.22 -0.61
CA GLY A 8 39.87 20.83 0.36
C GLY A 8 39.26 21.06 1.74
N LEU A 9 40.14 21.02 2.73
CA LEU A 9 40.07 21.76 3.97
C LEU A 9 39.65 23.22 3.68
N VAL A 10 38.46 23.63 4.10
CA VAL A 10 38.09 25.06 4.13
C VAL A 10 38.49 25.59 5.51
N LEU A 11 39.74 25.99 5.64
CA LEU A 11 40.22 26.74 6.80
C LEU A 11 39.75 28.19 6.67
N THR A 12 38.59 28.52 7.23
CA THR A 12 38.12 29.91 7.30
C THR A 12 38.78 30.58 8.51
N ILE A 13 39.96 31.15 8.34
CA ILE A 13 40.57 32.04 9.34
C ILE A 13 39.84 33.38 9.27
N ILE A 14 38.86 33.61 10.14
CA ILE A 14 38.26 34.93 10.28
C ILE A 14 39.23 35.80 11.09
N PHE A 15 40.06 36.58 10.40
CA PHE A 15 40.81 37.67 11.02
C PHE A 15 39.81 38.78 11.37
N ALA A 16 39.53 38.97 12.66
CA ALA A 16 38.97 40.23 13.14
C ALA A 16 40.01 41.35 12.86
N SER A 17 39.56 42.39 12.16
CA SER A 17 40.27 43.59 11.70
C SER A 17 41.60 43.94 12.40
N LEU A 18 42.70 43.90 11.63
CA LEU A 18 43.96 44.56 11.96
C LEU A 18 43.89 46.03 11.54
N THR A 19 43.85 46.96 12.50
CA THR A 19 44.33 48.33 12.25
C THR A 19 45.85 48.30 12.31
N SER A 20 46.46 48.80 11.24
CA SER A 20 47.90 48.83 10.98
C SER A 20 48.70 49.56 12.05
N ASP A 21 49.68 48.88 12.64
CA ASP A 21 50.97 49.44 13.06
C ASP A 21 52.00 48.32 13.20
N PHE A 22 52.67 47.98 12.08
CA PHE A 22 53.80 47.05 12.09
C PHE A 22 55.05 47.76 12.58
N SER A 23 55.26 47.72 13.89
CA SER A 23 56.60 47.83 14.46
C SER A 23 57.26 46.44 14.46
N TYR A 24 58.39 46.32 13.75
CA TYR A 24 59.27 45.16 13.84
C TYR A 24 59.97 45.16 15.21
N GLY A 25 59.26 44.65 16.22
CA GLY A 25 59.85 44.26 17.50
C GLY A 25 60.19 42.77 17.45
N GLN A 26 61.44 42.40 17.73
CA GLN A 26 61.77 41.02 18.09
C GLN A 26 61.03 40.65 19.38
N PHE A 27 59.91 39.93 19.26
CA PHE A 27 59.19 39.38 20.41
C PHE A 27 59.67 37.96 20.68
N SER A 28 60.65 37.80 21.57
CA SER A 28 61.15 36.49 21.99
C SER A 28 60.22 35.74 22.97
N ASN A 29 59.02 36.27 23.26
CA ASN A 29 58.05 35.69 24.18
C ASN A 29 56.61 35.87 23.67
N GLN A 30 56.29 35.39 22.46
CA GLN A 30 54.89 35.27 22.05
C GLN A 30 54.30 33.96 22.57
N ASN A 31 53.16 34.04 23.24
CA ASN A 31 52.37 32.87 23.57
C ASN A 31 51.98 32.15 22.27
N THR A 32 51.94 30.81 22.30
CA THR A 32 51.60 30.01 21.11
C THR A 32 50.51 29.00 21.45
N LEU A 33 49.60 28.78 20.51
CA LEU A 33 48.71 27.64 20.51
C LEU A 33 49.30 26.58 19.59
N LYS A 34 49.69 25.43 20.16
CA LYS A 34 50.07 24.25 19.38
C LYS A 34 48.84 23.41 19.17
N VAL A 35 48.47 23.16 17.91
CA VAL A 35 47.36 22.31 17.55
C VAL A 35 47.90 21.04 16.89
N SER A 36 47.46 19.90 17.40
CA SER A 36 47.81 18.58 16.87
C SER A 36 46.60 17.66 16.89
N PHE A 37 46.76 16.50 16.25
CA PHE A 37 45.72 15.47 16.17
C PHE A 37 46.32 14.16 16.69
N GLU A 38 45.59 13.45 17.53
CA GLU A 38 46.01 12.11 17.98
C GLU A 38 46.34 11.23 16.79
N ASN A 39 47.31 10.32 16.91
CA ASN A 39 47.77 9.45 15.82
C ASN A 39 48.22 10.17 14.54
N ASN A 40 48.47 11.49 14.60
CA ASN A 40 48.83 12.33 13.46
C ASN A 40 47.82 12.25 12.30
N LEU A 41 46.51 12.22 12.60
CA LEU A 41 45.45 12.18 11.58
C LEU A 41 45.51 13.36 10.60
N LEU A 42 46.00 14.51 11.08
CA LEU A 42 46.29 15.69 10.27
C LEU A 42 47.62 16.32 10.73
N PRO A 43 48.31 17.09 9.86
CA PRO A 43 49.52 17.82 10.25
C PRO A 43 49.28 18.77 11.41
N SER A 44 50.19 18.79 12.38
CA SER A 44 50.19 19.77 13.45
C SER A 44 50.60 21.16 12.96
N TYR A 45 50.11 22.20 13.62
CA TYR A 45 50.49 23.59 13.34
C TYR A 45 50.55 24.42 14.62
N GLU A 46 51.22 25.57 14.54
CA GLU A 46 51.32 26.51 15.65
C GLU A 46 50.75 27.86 15.24
N VAL A 47 50.01 28.49 16.14
CA VAL A 47 49.43 29.82 15.94
C VAL A 47 49.98 30.77 17.02
N PRO A 48 50.56 31.92 16.65
CA PRO A 48 50.95 32.93 17.63
C PRO A 48 49.69 33.56 18.25
N LEU A 49 49.66 33.65 19.58
CA LEU A 49 48.59 34.25 20.35
C LEU A 49 48.95 35.69 20.72
N VAL A 50 48.07 36.62 20.36
CA VAL A 50 48.23 38.04 20.68
C VAL A 50 47.58 38.31 22.04
N SER A 51 48.41 38.63 23.04
CA SER A 51 47.97 38.91 24.41
C SER A 51 46.87 39.98 24.45
N GLY A 52 45.83 39.72 25.24
CA GLY A 52 44.70 40.64 25.43
C GLY A 52 43.59 40.52 24.40
N GLN A 53 43.68 39.54 23.48
CA GLN A 53 42.59 39.16 22.58
C GLN A 53 42.02 37.78 22.93
N THR A 54 40.94 37.37 22.28
CA THR A 54 40.46 35.98 22.30
C THR A 54 40.74 35.35 20.95
N TYR A 55 41.26 34.12 20.93
CA TYR A 55 41.43 33.36 19.70
C TYR A 55 40.31 32.32 19.59
N THR A 56 39.51 32.39 18.52
CA THR A 56 38.49 31.36 18.23
C THR A 56 39.03 30.41 17.19
N LEU A 57 39.27 29.17 17.61
CA LEU A 57 39.60 28.08 16.72
C LEU A 57 38.32 27.49 16.12
N SER A 58 38.36 27.13 14.84
CA SER A 58 37.31 26.39 14.14
C SER A 58 37.88 25.09 13.56
N GLN A 59 37.17 23.98 13.75
CA GLN A 59 37.53 22.66 13.25
C GLN A 59 36.26 21.93 12.80
N ASN A 60 36.26 21.35 11.60
CA ASN A 60 35.12 20.56 11.14
C ASN A 60 34.87 19.36 12.06
N HIS A 61 33.60 19.07 12.34
CA HIS A 61 33.21 17.87 13.08
C HIS A 61 33.54 16.58 12.32
N SER A 62 33.47 16.59 10.99
CA SER A 62 33.89 15.48 10.14
C SER A 62 34.79 15.95 9.00
N TRP A 63 35.73 15.12 8.59
CA TRP A 63 36.53 15.35 7.39
C TRP A 63 36.84 14.05 6.65
N VAL A 64 36.97 14.16 5.34
CA VAL A 64 37.21 13.02 4.45
C VAL A 64 38.61 12.45 4.72
N GLN A 65 38.68 11.13 4.89
CA GLN A 65 39.95 10.39 4.96
C GLN A 65 40.30 9.85 3.57
N ASP A 66 39.36 9.21 2.89
CA ASP A 66 39.47 8.71 1.52
C ASP A 66 38.09 8.67 0.83
N GLU A 67 37.98 8.00 -0.32
CA GLU A 67 36.72 7.91 -1.09
C GLU A 67 35.58 7.18 -0.34
N THR A 68 35.92 6.39 0.68
CA THR A 68 35.01 5.46 1.37
C THR A 68 34.96 5.66 2.89
N SER A 69 35.86 6.48 3.45
CA SER A 69 35.99 6.68 4.89
C SER A 69 36.10 8.16 5.27
N ARG A 70 35.69 8.48 6.50
CA ARG A 70 35.83 9.82 7.09
C ARG A 70 36.35 9.72 8.51
N PHE A 71 36.93 10.78 9.01
CA PHE A 71 37.11 10.97 10.45
C PHE A 71 35.94 11.77 11.01
N ASN A 72 35.50 11.44 12.22
CA ASN A 72 34.59 12.27 13.00
C ASN A 72 35.21 12.57 14.37
N LEU A 73 35.12 13.83 14.78
CA LEU A 73 35.68 14.36 16.01
C LEU A 73 34.97 13.77 17.23
N VAL A 74 35.72 13.30 18.24
CA VAL A 74 35.16 12.70 19.47
C VAL A 74 35.44 13.54 20.72
N SER A 75 36.61 14.17 20.77
CA SER A 75 37.06 14.95 21.92
C SER A 75 38.22 15.86 21.54
N TYR A 76 38.54 16.77 22.44
CA TYR A 76 39.82 17.48 22.42
C TYR A 76 40.46 17.42 23.80
N THR A 77 41.78 17.59 23.86
CA THR A 77 42.54 17.75 25.08
C THR A 77 43.23 19.10 25.04
N LEU A 78 42.85 20.01 25.94
CA LEU A 78 43.46 21.33 26.10
C LEU A 78 44.29 21.33 27.39
N ASP A 79 45.59 21.52 27.27
CA ASP A 79 46.54 21.57 28.40
C ASP A 79 46.45 20.38 29.36
N GLY A 80 46.12 19.21 28.83
CA GLY A 80 45.99 17.95 29.57
C GLY A 80 44.57 17.65 30.07
N GLU A 81 43.61 18.57 29.93
CA GLU A 81 42.21 18.32 30.25
C GLU A 81 41.44 17.87 29.00
N THR A 82 40.83 16.67 29.08
CA THR A 82 40.06 16.10 27.97
C THR A 82 38.57 16.44 28.09
N VAL A 83 38.02 17.02 27.02
CA VAL A 83 36.60 17.33 26.89
C VAL A 83 36.00 16.49 25.76
N LYS A 84 35.00 15.68 26.11
CA LYS A 84 34.21 14.91 25.12
C LYS A 84 33.24 15.83 24.40
N LEU A 85 33.05 15.57 23.11
CA LEU A 85 32.17 16.34 22.25
C LEU A 85 30.94 15.52 21.86
N SER A 86 29.82 16.21 21.68
CA SER A 86 28.67 15.64 20.99
C SER A 86 29.01 15.42 19.53
N ARG A 87 28.68 14.23 19.03
CA ARG A 87 28.99 13.76 17.67
C ARG A 87 28.00 14.39 16.68
N THR A 88 28.49 14.97 15.60
CA THR A 88 27.66 15.53 14.53
C THR A 88 28.29 15.23 13.17
N ALA A 89 27.47 14.97 12.16
CA ALA A 89 27.97 14.62 10.83
C ALA A 89 28.67 15.79 10.11
N ARG A 90 28.25 17.03 10.39
CA ARG A 90 28.61 18.24 9.63
C ARG A 90 28.73 19.45 10.54
N GLY A 91 29.30 20.52 9.99
CA GLY A 91 29.49 21.80 10.66
C GLY A 91 30.81 21.87 11.40
N ASP A 92 30.99 22.99 12.07
CA ASP A 92 32.27 23.35 12.69
C ASP A 92 32.13 23.34 14.21
N PHE A 93 33.04 22.61 14.85
CA PHE A 93 33.35 22.78 16.25
C PHE A 93 34.14 24.07 16.42
N THR A 94 33.74 24.92 17.38
CA THR A 94 34.47 26.14 17.72
C THR A 94 34.91 26.12 19.17
N LEU A 95 36.13 26.61 19.42
CA LEU A 95 36.73 26.68 20.74
C LEU A 95 37.41 28.02 20.94
N THR A 96 37.02 28.73 21.99
CA THR A 96 37.67 29.98 22.39
C THR A 96 38.87 29.66 23.29
N ILE A 97 40.04 30.12 22.88
CA ILE A 97 41.32 29.91 23.55
C ILE A 97 41.76 31.24 24.20
N PRO A 98 42.05 31.26 25.52
CA PRO A 98 42.71 32.39 26.17
C PRO A 98 44.05 32.72 25.52
N THR A 99 44.46 33.98 25.53
CA THR A 99 45.76 34.41 24.94
C THR A 99 46.80 34.79 26.00
N ASP A 100 46.49 34.53 27.27
CA ASP A 100 47.29 34.87 28.44
C ASP A 100 48.50 33.94 28.62
N SER A 101 48.44 32.72 28.07
CA SER A 101 49.52 31.75 28.11
C SER A 101 49.64 30.94 26.81
N SER A 102 50.68 30.10 26.72
CA SER A 102 50.81 29.14 25.62
C SER A 102 49.98 27.90 25.93
N HIS A 103 49.33 27.34 24.91
CA HIS A 103 48.40 26.23 25.04
C HIS A 103 48.79 25.08 24.12
N ASN A 104 48.50 23.85 24.56
CA ASN A 104 48.61 22.65 23.74
C ASN A 104 47.22 22.02 23.57
N LEU A 105 46.75 21.99 22.32
CA LEU A 105 45.47 21.41 21.93
C LEU A 105 45.70 20.17 21.07
N VAL A 106 45.11 19.05 21.51
CA VAL A 106 45.12 17.79 20.77
C VAL A 106 43.69 17.38 20.46
N PHE A 107 43.35 17.28 19.17
CA PHE A 107 42.07 16.72 18.74
C PHE A 107 42.12 15.20 18.65
N SER A 108 41.07 14.53 19.10
CA SER A 108 40.87 13.09 18.93
C SER A 108 39.67 12.86 18.01
N ALA A 109 39.83 11.94 17.06
CA ALA A 109 38.81 11.54 16.12
C ALA A 109 38.88 10.04 15.83
N VAL A 110 37.77 9.49 15.38
CA VAL A 110 37.62 8.09 15.01
C VAL A 110 37.30 7.98 13.53
N THR A 111 37.86 6.97 12.86
CA THR A 111 37.48 6.60 11.49
C THR A 111 36.04 6.08 11.48
N GLN A 112 35.27 6.49 10.48
CA GLN A 112 33.92 6.03 10.23
C GLN A 112 33.79 5.54 8.79
N TYR A 113 32.93 4.54 8.60
CA TYR A 113 32.52 4.00 7.31
C TYR A 113 31.02 4.13 7.12
N ALA A 114 30.59 4.28 5.87
CA ALA A 114 29.18 4.37 5.54
C ALA A 114 28.55 3.00 5.31
N LEU A 115 27.32 2.83 5.80
CA LEU A 115 26.43 1.73 5.45
C LEU A 115 25.33 2.29 4.54
N SER A 116 25.28 1.86 3.29
CA SER A 116 24.22 2.24 2.35
C SER A 116 23.11 1.19 2.35
N VAL A 117 21.86 1.63 2.21
CA VAL A 117 20.70 0.75 2.09
C VAL A 117 19.97 1.08 0.80
N GLU A 118 19.72 0.07 -0.03
CA GLU A 118 18.92 0.13 -1.25
C GLU A 118 17.73 -0.83 -1.17
N GLY A 119 16.77 -0.68 -2.08
CA GLY A 119 15.57 -1.53 -2.16
C GLY A 119 14.38 -1.09 -1.30
N THR A 120 14.64 -0.42 -0.17
CA THR A 120 13.60 0.17 0.69
C THR A 120 14.03 1.51 1.28
N ASN A 121 13.06 2.40 1.53
CA ASN A 121 13.26 3.65 2.26
C ASN A 121 12.77 3.58 3.72
N ASP A 122 12.10 2.49 4.10
CA ASP A 122 11.56 2.27 5.44
C ASP A 122 12.48 1.30 6.20
N PHE A 123 13.53 1.87 6.80
CA PHE A 123 14.54 1.13 7.54
C PHE A 123 15.08 1.91 8.74
N SER A 124 15.69 1.19 9.67
CA SER A 124 16.45 1.75 10.78
C SER A 124 17.73 0.96 11.02
N PHE A 125 18.74 1.62 11.58
CA PHE A 125 19.99 1.00 11.98
C PHE A 125 19.98 0.64 13.46
N LEU A 126 20.55 -0.53 13.77
CA LEU A 126 20.70 -1.05 15.12
C LEU A 126 22.20 -1.37 15.38
N PRO A 127 22.91 -0.58 16.20
CA PRO A 127 22.48 0.68 16.82
C PRO A 127 22.35 1.82 15.79
N SER A 128 21.70 2.92 16.19
CA SER A 128 21.71 4.16 15.41
C SER A 128 23.13 4.71 15.27
N SER A 129 23.41 5.41 14.18
CA SER A 129 24.68 6.11 13.99
C SER A 129 24.94 7.15 15.09
N PRO A 130 26.18 7.29 15.59
CA PRO A 130 26.53 8.32 16.56
C PRO A 130 26.35 9.75 16.01
N THR A 131 26.34 9.91 14.69
CA THR A 131 26.22 11.19 13.98
C THR A 131 24.83 11.42 13.37
N ASN A 132 23.87 10.54 13.67
CA ASN A 132 22.50 10.56 13.14
C ASN A 132 22.44 10.61 11.61
N ASP A 133 23.36 9.91 10.96
CA ASP A 133 23.42 9.68 9.53
C ASP A 133 23.68 8.18 9.26
N ASN A 134 24.23 7.82 8.12
CA ASN A 134 24.53 6.45 7.76
C ASN A 134 26.02 6.06 7.96
N TRP A 135 26.74 6.80 8.81
CA TRP A 135 28.16 6.57 9.08
C TRP A 135 28.37 6.04 10.50
N PHE A 136 29.23 5.04 10.63
CA PHE A 136 29.46 4.32 11.87
C PHE A 136 30.94 4.21 12.16
N ASP A 137 31.30 4.18 13.45
CA ASP A 137 32.69 4.09 13.89
C ASP A 137 33.29 2.74 13.47
N ALA A 138 34.57 2.75 13.07
CA ALA A 138 35.27 1.56 12.61
C ALA A 138 35.16 0.40 13.62
N GLY A 139 34.85 -0.80 13.13
CA GLY A 139 34.65 -2.00 13.94
C GLY A 139 33.28 -2.12 14.62
N THR A 140 32.38 -1.15 14.44
CA THR A 140 31.00 -1.25 14.95
C THR A 140 30.24 -2.35 14.20
N GLU A 141 29.52 -3.19 14.93
CA GLU A 141 28.56 -4.12 14.35
C GLU A 141 27.19 -3.45 14.23
N VAL A 142 26.64 -3.39 13.02
CA VAL A 142 25.38 -2.73 12.70
C VAL A 142 24.46 -3.70 11.97
N SER A 143 23.21 -3.80 12.44
CA SER A 143 22.13 -4.47 11.73
C SER A 143 21.19 -3.44 11.09
N VAL A 144 20.60 -3.80 9.96
CA VAL A 144 19.53 -3.03 9.32
C VAL A 144 18.20 -3.70 9.63
N ASN A 145 17.27 -2.96 10.22
CA ASN A 145 15.92 -3.40 10.49
C ASN A 145 14.94 -2.77 9.48
N VAL A 146 14.09 -3.60 8.89
CA VAL A 146 13.09 -3.20 7.88
C VAL A 146 11.72 -3.77 8.26
N GLN A 147 10.65 -3.10 7.86
CA GLN A 147 9.33 -3.75 7.81
C GLN A 147 9.31 -4.71 6.62
N LYS A 148 8.80 -5.93 6.81
CA LYS A 148 8.67 -6.90 5.72
C LYS A 148 7.62 -6.47 4.70
N THR A 149 6.61 -5.71 5.13
CA THR A 149 5.54 -5.23 4.27
C THR A 149 5.31 -3.74 4.46
N THR A 150 5.27 -2.98 3.37
CA THR A 150 4.97 -1.55 3.37
C THR A 150 3.85 -1.27 2.38
N GLU A 151 2.75 -0.66 2.84
CA GLU A 151 1.70 -0.19 1.93
C GLU A 151 2.17 1.10 1.23
N ILE A 152 2.29 1.04 -0.10
CA ILE A 152 2.65 2.18 -0.95
C ILE A 152 1.40 3.01 -1.23
N GLU A 153 0.32 2.31 -1.60
CA GLU A 153 -1.00 2.89 -1.75
C GLU A 153 -1.98 2.15 -0.83
N PRO A 154 -2.60 2.86 0.13
CA PRO A 154 -3.47 2.23 1.11
C PRO A 154 -4.54 1.35 0.46
N ASN A 155 -4.62 0.09 0.89
CA ASN A 155 -5.55 -0.92 0.36
C ASN A 155 -5.50 -1.16 -1.16
N LYS A 156 -4.38 -0.85 -1.83
CA LYS A 156 -4.22 -1.07 -3.28
C LYS A 156 -2.91 -1.74 -3.64
N VAL A 157 -1.81 -1.18 -3.16
CA VAL A 157 -0.45 -1.61 -3.53
C VAL A 157 0.37 -1.70 -2.26
N ARG A 158 1.01 -2.85 -2.05
CA ARG A 158 2.02 -3.03 -1.02
C ARG A 158 3.27 -3.66 -1.61
N GLN A 159 4.38 -3.39 -0.97
CA GLN A 159 5.68 -3.97 -1.30
C GLN A 159 6.05 -4.94 -0.18
N GLU A 160 6.60 -6.08 -0.56
CA GLU A 160 7.09 -7.10 0.36
C GLU A 160 8.59 -7.31 0.16
N ILE A 161 9.35 -7.38 1.25
CA ILE A 161 10.77 -7.74 1.24
C ILE A 161 10.87 -9.25 1.09
N THR A 162 11.46 -9.71 -0.01
CA THR A 162 11.62 -11.13 -0.33
C THR A 162 13.04 -11.65 -0.06
N GLY A 163 14.01 -10.75 0.01
CA GLY A 163 15.41 -11.11 0.20
C GLY A 163 16.30 -9.91 0.48
N TRP A 164 17.58 -10.17 0.68
CA TRP A 164 18.60 -9.13 0.82
C TRP A 164 19.97 -9.63 0.34
N SER A 165 20.88 -8.70 0.08
CA SER A 165 22.29 -8.97 -0.20
C SER A 165 23.19 -7.97 0.52
N LEU A 166 24.43 -8.38 0.76
CA LEU A 166 25.52 -7.55 1.26
C LEU A 166 26.54 -7.41 0.13
N ASP A 167 26.86 -6.16 -0.22
CA ASP A 167 27.83 -5.79 -1.25
C ASP A 167 27.60 -6.47 -2.60
N LYS A 168 26.34 -6.82 -2.90
CA LYS A 168 25.91 -7.53 -4.12
C LYS A 168 26.64 -8.86 -4.33
N ALA A 169 27.17 -9.46 -3.26
CA ALA A 169 27.94 -10.69 -3.33
C ALA A 169 27.05 -11.94 -3.32
N GLU A 170 26.23 -12.09 -2.28
CA GLU A 170 25.32 -13.23 -2.10
C GLU A 170 23.88 -12.74 -1.85
N PHE A 171 22.92 -13.56 -2.29
CA PHE A 171 21.48 -13.29 -2.17
C PHE A 171 20.90 -14.25 -1.14
N TRP A 172 20.27 -13.70 -0.10
CA TRP A 172 19.58 -14.48 0.93
C TRP A 172 18.10 -14.17 0.91
N ASN A 173 17.26 -15.21 0.94
CA ASN A 173 15.83 -15.04 1.08
C ASN A 173 15.47 -14.61 2.50
N VAL A 174 14.42 -13.81 2.63
CA VAL A 174 13.79 -13.51 3.91
C VAL A 174 12.65 -14.50 4.10
N ASP A 175 12.80 -15.39 5.08
CA ASP A 175 11.77 -16.38 5.38
C ASP A 175 10.53 -15.73 6.00
N ASP A 176 9.36 -16.31 5.71
CA ASP A 176 8.13 -16.02 6.44
C ASP A 176 8.13 -16.79 7.78
N ASP A 177 8.51 -16.09 8.83
CA ASP A 177 8.48 -16.55 10.22
C ASP A 177 7.27 -16.00 10.98
N GLY A 178 6.30 -15.39 10.28
CA GLY A 178 5.14 -14.70 10.86
C GLY A 178 5.46 -13.36 11.55
N SER A 179 6.71 -12.89 11.51
CA SER A 179 7.07 -11.55 11.99
C SER A 179 6.75 -10.47 10.95
N THR A 180 6.51 -9.24 11.41
CA THR A 180 6.24 -8.09 10.53
C THR A 180 7.50 -7.36 10.09
N SER A 181 8.66 -7.70 10.64
CA SER A 181 9.93 -7.01 10.41
C SER A 181 11.08 -8.00 10.26
N PHE A 182 12.09 -7.62 9.49
CA PHE A 182 13.31 -8.38 9.33
C PHE A 182 14.50 -7.56 9.82
N THR A 183 15.45 -8.19 10.51
CA THR A 183 16.71 -7.58 10.92
C THR A 183 17.86 -8.39 10.34
N THR A 184 18.78 -7.73 9.63
CA THR A 184 19.96 -8.41 9.08
C THR A 184 20.85 -8.96 10.19
N PRO A 185 21.64 -10.01 9.93
CA PRO A 185 22.81 -10.32 10.75
C PRO A 185 23.70 -9.08 10.94
N PRO A 186 24.44 -8.98 12.06
CA PRO A 186 25.32 -7.84 12.30
C PRO A 186 26.40 -7.73 11.22
N ILE A 187 26.60 -6.53 10.68
CA ILE A 187 27.60 -6.19 9.67
C ILE A 187 28.70 -5.40 10.37
N THR A 188 29.95 -5.85 10.30
CA THR A 188 31.07 -5.14 10.93
C THR A 188 31.59 -4.03 10.00
N LEU A 189 31.51 -2.77 10.44
CA LEU A 189 31.88 -1.60 9.64
C LEU A 189 33.38 -1.35 9.71
N ASN A 190 34.16 -2.09 8.92
CA ASN A 190 35.59 -1.83 8.70
C ASN A 190 35.90 -1.23 7.32
N GLU A 191 34.89 -1.16 6.47
CA GLU A 191 34.91 -0.54 5.15
C GLU A 191 33.50 -0.10 4.77
N TYR A 192 33.36 0.51 3.60
CA TYR A 192 32.05 0.82 3.04
C TYR A 192 31.28 -0.48 2.74
N HIS A 193 30.02 -0.52 3.17
CA HIS A 193 29.12 -1.62 2.84
C HIS A 193 27.81 -1.11 2.23
N GLN A 194 27.21 -1.92 1.37
CA GLN A 194 25.89 -1.72 0.80
C GLN A 194 24.99 -2.92 1.12
N VAL A 195 23.86 -2.67 1.77
CA VAL A 195 22.77 -3.64 1.90
C VAL A 195 21.72 -3.34 0.83
N ASP A 196 21.37 -4.34 0.04
CA ASP A 196 20.34 -4.21 -1.00
C ASP A 196 19.19 -5.17 -0.69
N PHE A 197 17.98 -4.64 -0.49
CA PHE A 197 16.78 -5.44 -0.22
C PHE A 197 16.02 -5.73 -1.51
N PHE A 198 15.73 -7.01 -1.75
CA PHE A 198 14.88 -7.44 -2.85
C PHE A 198 13.43 -7.36 -2.45
N THR A 199 12.60 -6.87 -3.38
CA THR A 199 11.19 -6.63 -3.10
C THR A 199 10.29 -7.13 -4.21
N ALA A 200 9.11 -7.61 -3.84
CA ALA A 200 8.02 -7.94 -4.75
C ALA A 200 6.83 -6.99 -4.53
N TYR A 201 6.11 -6.67 -5.61
CA TYR A 201 4.85 -5.94 -5.52
C TYR A 201 3.69 -6.90 -5.33
N GLN A 202 2.79 -6.52 -4.43
CA GLN A 202 1.51 -7.18 -4.24
C GLN A 202 0.38 -6.18 -4.44
N TYR A 203 -0.68 -6.66 -5.07
CA TYR A 203 -1.86 -5.88 -5.42
C TYR A 203 -3.09 -6.39 -4.69
N LYS A 204 -3.95 -5.45 -4.31
CA LYS A 204 -5.22 -5.79 -3.68
C LYS A 204 -6.23 -6.23 -4.74
N LEU A 205 -6.74 -7.45 -4.60
CA LEU A 205 -7.93 -7.92 -5.29
C LEU A 205 -9.13 -7.76 -4.34
N ASN A 206 -10.15 -7.05 -4.82
CA ASN A 206 -11.41 -6.91 -4.12
C ASN A 206 -12.55 -7.53 -4.93
N VAL A 207 -13.14 -8.60 -4.42
CA VAL A 207 -14.26 -9.30 -5.04
C VAL A 207 -15.56 -8.92 -4.32
N ILE A 208 -16.48 -8.28 -5.03
CA ILE A 208 -17.73 -7.76 -4.49
C ILE A 208 -18.95 -8.35 -5.19
N SER A 209 -20.11 -8.31 -4.53
CA SER A 209 -21.40 -8.63 -5.15
C SER A 209 -22.53 -7.92 -4.42
N ASP A 210 -23.61 -7.60 -5.15
CA ASP A 210 -24.83 -7.04 -4.59
C ASP A 210 -25.63 -8.06 -3.76
N SER A 211 -25.42 -9.36 -4.00
CA SER A 211 -26.08 -10.44 -3.27
C SER A 211 -25.25 -11.73 -3.30
N GLY A 212 -25.22 -12.46 -2.19
CA GLY A 212 -24.39 -13.66 -2.05
C GLY A 212 -23.05 -13.36 -1.37
N GLU A 213 -22.27 -14.41 -1.11
CA GLU A 213 -20.95 -14.31 -0.48
C GLU A 213 -19.84 -14.54 -1.52
N THR A 214 -18.87 -13.63 -1.58
CA THR A 214 -17.74 -13.70 -2.51
C THR A 214 -16.49 -14.29 -1.85
N THR A 215 -15.67 -14.98 -2.64
CA THR A 215 -14.39 -15.54 -2.22
C THR A 215 -13.25 -15.09 -3.14
N GLY A 216 -12.03 -15.01 -2.60
CA GLY A 216 -10.83 -14.65 -3.36
C GLY A 216 -10.38 -13.19 -3.23
N SER A 217 -11.01 -12.39 -2.37
CA SER A 217 -10.49 -11.07 -2.01
C SER A 217 -9.21 -11.23 -1.17
N GLY A 218 -8.18 -10.44 -1.46
CA GLY A 218 -6.87 -10.64 -0.83
C GLY A 218 -5.78 -9.73 -1.37
N TRP A 219 -4.56 -9.98 -0.89
CA TRP A 219 -3.33 -9.44 -1.46
C TRP A 219 -2.64 -10.57 -2.21
N TYR A 220 -2.20 -10.29 -3.43
CA TYR A 220 -1.63 -11.29 -4.33
C TYR A 220 -0.41 -10.70 -5.03
N GLU A 221 0.58 -11.55 -5.34
CA GLU A 221 1.77 -11.12 -6.05
C GLU A 221 1.45 -10.75 -7.51
N GLN A 222 2.24 -9.84 -8.06
CA GLN A 222 2.15 -9.51 -9.48
C GLN A 222 2.43 -10.75 -10.35
N GLY A 223 1.54 -11.01 -11.30
CA GLY A 223 1.60 -12.13 -12.22
C GLY A 223 0.85 -13.38 -11.75
N GLU A 224 0.27 -13.37 -10.56
CA GLU A 224 -0.56 -14.48 -10.08
C GLU A 224 -1.91 -14.54 -10.81
N THR A 225 -2.45 -15.74 -10.96
CA THR A 225 -3.84 -15.96 -11.42
C THR A 225 -4.65 -16.50 -10.26
N VAL A 226 -5.62 -15.72 -9.80
CA VAL A 226 -6.40 -16.01 -8.58
C VAL A 226 -7.77 -16.57 -8.95
N PRO A 227 -8.16 -17.74 -8.45
CA PRO A 227 -9.54 -18.22 -8.55
C PRO A 227 -10.44 -17.44 -7.59
N ILE A 228 -11.51 -16.86 -8.14
CA ILE A 228 -12.56 -16.16 -7.39
C ILE A 228 -13.88 -16.90 -7.55
N GLY A 229 -14.78 -16.68 -6.61
CA GLY A 229 -16.06 -17.38 -6.57
C GLY A 229 -17.16 -16.59 -5.90
N ILE A 230 -18.39 -17.01 -6.17
CA ILE A 230 -19.58 -16.50 -5.50
C ILE A 230 -20.55 -17.63 -5.15
N ASP A 231 -21.00 -17.63 -3.90
CA ASP A 231 -22.20 -18.34 -3.49
C ASP A 231 -23.38 -17.37 -3.55
N ALA A 232 -24.15 -17.45 -4.64
CA ALA A 232 -25.29 -16.56 -4.89
C ALA A 232 -26.47 -16.81 -3.90
N GLY A 233 -26.48 -17.96 -3.21
CA GLY A 233 -27.53 -18.34 -2.28
C GLY A 233 -28.93 -18.46 -2.90
N SER A 234 -29.95 -18.48 -2.05
CA SER A 234 -31.36 -18.48 -2.44
C SER A 234 -32.16 -17.61 -1.48
N ASP A 235 -33.09 -16.80 -2.00
CA ASP A 235 -34.02 -16.01 -1.19
C ASP A 235 -35.38 -16.72 -1.15
N GLY A 236 -35.51 -17.68 -0.24
CA GLY A 236 -36.71 -18.51 -0.09
C GLY A 236 -36.96 -19.42 -1.31
N VAL A 237 -37.97 -19.09 -2.12
CA VAL A 237 -38.32 -19.82 -3.38
C VAL A 237 -37.71 -19.17 -4.63
N ILE A 238 -37.02 -18.04 -4.49
CA ILE A 238 -36.30 -17.38 -5.59
C ILE A 238 -34.86 -17.91 -5.58
N LEU A 239 -34.46 -18.53 -6.68
CA LEU A 239 -33.09 -18.98 -6.88
C LEU A 239 -32.27 -17.80 -7.42
N ASN A 240 -31.09 -17.55 -6.89
CA ASN A 240 -30.19 -16.58 -7.49
C ASN A 240 -29.28 -17.31 -8.49
N SER A 241 -29.05 -16.71 -9.65
CA SER A 241 -28.14 -17.21 -10.69
C SER A 241 -27.12 -16.15 -11.03
N VAL A 242 -25.84 -16.52 -11.14
CA VAL A 242 -24.78 -15.62 -11.56
C VAL A 242 -24.94 -15.33 -13.05
N SER A 243 -25.17 -14.08 -13.40
CA SER A 243 -25.33 -13.65 -14.80
C SER A 243 -24.00 -13.28 -15.45
N GLY A 244 -22.97 -13.00 -14.64
CA GLY A 244 -21.60 -12.82 -15.11
C GLY A 244 -20.73 -12.10 -14.10
N TRP A 245 -19.51 -11.79 -14.53
CA TRP A 245 -18.52 -11.05 -13.76
C TRP A 245 -18.11 -9.78 -14.52
N GLU A 246 -17.94 -8.67 -13.80
CA GLU A 246 -17.39 -7.43 -14.35
C GLU A 246 -16.07 -7.07 -13.67
N GLY A 247 -15.10 -6.61 -14.45
CA GLY A 247 -13.75 -6.29 -13.99
C GLY A 247 -12.75 -6.39 -15.14
N ALA A 248 -11.48 -6.12 -14.85
CA ALA A 248 -10.40 -6.28 -15.83
C ALA A 248 -10.03 -7.77 -16.00
N ASP A 249 -9.88 -8.21 -17.25
CA ASP A 249 -9.38 -9.52 -17.69
C ASP A 249 -9.86 -10.72 -16.85
N VAL A 250 -11.19 -10.84 -16.75
CA VAL A 250 -11.86 -11.94 -16.04
C VAL A 250 -12.30 -13.01 -17.03
N THR A 251 -11.81 -14.24 -16.84
CA THR A 251 -12.35 -15.43 -17.52
C THR A 251 -13.24 -16.19 -16.54
N TYR A 252 -14.51 -16.41 -16.87
CA TYR A 252 -15.47 -17.02 -15.94
C TYR A 252 -16.21 -18.23 -16.52
N ASP A 253 -16.61 -19.13 -15.61
CA ASP A 253 -17.49 -20.26 -15.86
C ASP A 253 -18.50 -20.36 -14.70
N GLY A 254 -19.71 -19.87 -14.96
CA GLY A 254 -20.79 -19.79 -13.97
C GLY A 254 -20.39 -19.02 -12.70
N ASN A 255 -20.39 -19.72 -11.56
CA ASN A 255 -20.14 -19.16 -10.22
C ASN A 255 -18.66 -18.92 -9.90
N THR A 256 -17.75 -19.26 -10.80
CA THR A 256 -16.30 -19.11 -10.60
C THR A 256 -15.66 -18.31 -11.71
N ALA A 257 -14.58 -17.60 -11.39
CA ALA A 257 -13.76 -16.91 -12.38
C ALA A 257 -12.28 -16.93 -12.00
N GLN A 258 -11.43 -16.59 -12.96
CA GLN A 258 -10.00 -16.41 -12.77
C GLN A 258 -9.61 -14.98 -13.13
N VAL A 259 -8.77 -14.38 -12.28
CA VAL A 259 -8.29 -13.00 -12.43
C VAL A 259 -6.76 -13.01 -12.45
N PHE A 260 -6.17 -12.45 -13.50
CA PHE A 260 -4.73 -12.22 -13.56
C PHE A 260 -4.37 -10.91 -12.85
N ILE A 261 -3.37 -10.95 -11.98
CA ILE A 261 -3.01 -9.82 -11.11
C ILE A 261 -1.84 -9.06 -11.73
N ASP A 262 -2.11 -7.99 -12.46
CA ASP A 262 -1.10 -7.05 -12.98
C ASP A 262 -1.16 -5.66 -12.33
N GLY A 263 -2.17 -5.43 -11.51
CA GLY A 263 -2.44 -4.20 -10.78
C GLY A 263 -3.59 -4.35 -9.78
N PRO A 264 -3.91 -3.30 -9.00
CA PRO A 264 -5.04 -3.32 -8.08
C PRO A 264 -6.35 -3.42 -8.87
N VAL A 265 -7.17 -4.42 -8.53
CA VAL A 265 -8.38 -4.74 -9.30
C VAL A 265 -9.57 -4.99 -8.39
N THR A 266 -10.73 -4.48 -8.81
CA THR A 266 -12.02 -4.80 -8.19
C THR A 266 -12.87 -5.55 -9.20
N VAL A 267 -13.38 -6.71 -8.79
CA VAL A 267 -14.22 -7.57 -9.61
C VAL A 267 -15.59 -7.70 -8.96
N SER A 268 -16.65 -7.49 -9.74
CA SER A 268 -18.03 -7.53 -9.27
C SER A 268 -18.78 -8.71 -9.88
N ALA A 269 -19.34 -9.56 -9.02
CA ALA A 269 -20.22 -10.65 -9.45
C ALA A 269 -21.65 -10.12 -9.63
N LYS A 270 -22.19 -10.27 -10.84
CA LYS A 270 -23.58 -9.96 -11.14
C LYS A 270 -24.47 -11.15 -10.89
N VAL A 271 -25.49 -10.93 -10.08
CA VAL A 271 -26.45 -11.96 -9.68
C VAL A 271 -27.85 -11.54 -10.11
N GLU A 272 -28.54 -12.45 -10.79
CA GLU A 272 -29.91 -12.29 -11.23
C GLU A 272 -30.86 -13.21 -10.45
N LYS A 273 -32.07 -12.72 -10.20
CA LYS A 273 -33.13 -13.48 -9.54
C LYS A 273 -33.86 -14.36 -10.55
N ASN A 274 -33.85 -15.66 -10.32
CA ASN A 274 -34.58 -16.65 -11.09
C ASN A 274 -35.91 -17.01 -10.41
N TYR A 275 -37.01 -16.53 -11.00
CA TYR A 275 -38.37 -16.72 -10.51
C TYR A 275 -39.05 -18.00 -11.04
N SER A 276 -38.35 -18.89 -11.73
CA SER A 276 -38.95 -20.05 -12.39
C SER A 276 -39.76 -20.93 -11.44
N LEU A 277 -39.29 -21.13 -10.21
CA LEU A 277 -40.01 -21.90 -9.19
C LEU A 277 -41.27 -21.18 -8.69
N VAL A 278 -41.20 -19.86 -8.50
CA VAL A 278 -42.34 -19.02 -8.09
C VAL A 278 -43.42 -19.03 -9.18
N ILE A 279 -43.01 -18.90 -10.44
CA ILE A 279 -43.91 -18.99 -11.60
C ILE A 279 -44.59 -20.36 -11.65
N GLY A 280 -43.84 -21.45 -11.42
CA GLY A 280 -44.41 -22.81 -11.33
C GLY A 280 -45.44 -22.94 -10.20
N LEU A 281 -45.13 -22.43 -9.01
CA LEU A 281 -46.03 -22.51 -7.84
C LEU A 281 -47.31 -21.68 -8.01
N ILE A 282 -47.29 -20.58 -8.78
CA ILE A 282 -48.47 -19.73 -8.99
C ILE A 282 -49.29 -20.19 -10.22
N ILE A 283 -48.63 -20.45 -11.34
CA ILE A 283 -49.32 -20.75 -12.61
C ILE A 283 -49.91 -22.17 -12.61
N ILE A 284 -49.22 -23.16 -12.03
CA ILE A 284 -49.70 -24.55 -12.05
C ILE A 284 -51.05 -24.70 -11.31
N PRO A 285 -51.26 -24.16 -10.08
CA PRO A 285 -52.56 -24.19 -9.42
C PRO A 285 -53.65 -23.46 -10.19
N ILE A 286 -53.36 -22.30 -10.79
CA ILE A 286 -54.33 -21.53 -11.59
C ILE A 286 -54.80 -22.35 -12.81
N LEU A 287 -53.87 -23.00 -13.52
CA LEU A 287 -54.20 -23.87 -14.65
C LEU A 287 -55.02 -25.08 -14.21
N ILE A 288 -54.73 -25.67 -13.05
CA ILE A 288 -55.49 -26.79 -12.49
C ILE A 288 -56.92 -26.36 -12.13
N ILE A 289 -57.08 -25.22 -11.45
CA ILE A 289 -58.40 -24.66 -11.09
C ILE A 289 -59.19 -24.31 -12.36
N GLY A 290 -58.55 -23.68 -13.35
CA GLY A 290 -59.14 -23.39 -14.65
C GLY A 290 -59.60 -24.64 -15.40
N ALA A 291 -58.79 -25.71 -15.41
CA ALA A 291 -59.14 -26.98 -16.03
C ALA A 291 -60.31 -27.68 -15.30
N ILE A 292 -60.35 -27.64 -13.96
CA ILE A 292 -61.46 -28.17 -13.15
C ILE A 292 -62.75 -27.36 -13.38
N GLY A 293 -62.66 -26.04 -13.42
CA GLY A 293 -63.77 -25.13 -13.73
C GLY A 293 -64.33 -25.36 -15.13
N PHE A 294 -63.46 -25.49 -16.13
CA PHE A 294 -63.83 -25.80 -17.51
C PHE A 294 -64.51 -27.17 -17.66
N ARG A 295 -64.01 -28.20 -16.96
CA ARG A 295 -64.68 -29.52 -16.90
C ARG A 295 -66.06 -29.45 -16.25
N LYS A 296 -66.25 -28.64 -15.21
CA LYS A 296 -67.58 -28.42 -14.60
C LYS A 296 -68.53 -27.66 -15.53
N PHE A 297 -68.03 -26.72 -16.33
CA PHE A 297 -68.86 -25.96 -17.26
C PHE A 297 -69.34 -26.81 -18.44
N LYS A 298 -68.53 -27.76 -18.91
CA LYS A 298 -68.90 -28.68 -20.00
C LYS A 298 -69.99 -29.72 -19.61
N ASN A 299 -70.24 -29.91 -18.31
CA ASN A 299 -71.21 -30.88 -17.80
C ASN A 299 -72.59 -30.27 -17.44
N LYS A 300 -72.86 -29.01 -17.81
CA LYS A 300 -74.23 -28.45 -17.76
C LYS A 300 -74.92 -28.69 -19.10
N VAL A 301 -75.93 -29.57 -19.07
CA VAL A 301 -76.86 -29.90 -20.16
C VAL A 301 -77.48 -28.61 -20.76
N PRO A 302 -77.63 -28.49 -22.09
CA PRO A 302 -78.19 -27.29 -22.70
C PRO A 302 -79.71 -27.22 -22.44
N VAL A 303 -80.16 -26.05 -21.99
CA VAL A 303 -81.59 -25.68 -22.00
C VAL A 303 -81.97 -25.38 -23.45
N VAL A 304 -82.98 -26.10 -23.93
CA VAL A 304 -83.63 -25.91 -25.24
C VAL A 304 -84.15 -24.48 -25.34
N VAL A 305 -83.63 -23.71 -26.29
CA VAL A 305 -84.22 -22.45 -26.75
C VAL A 305 -84.56 -22.60 -28.21
N GLU A 306 -85.83 -22.37 -28.50
CA GLU A 306 -86.52 -22.50 -29.78
C GLU A 306 -85.88 -21.64 -30.87
N GLU A 307 -85.61 -22.24 -32.03
CA GLU A 307 -84.97 -21.62 -33.18
C GLU A 307 -85.90 -20.61 -33.88
N LYS A 308 -85.34 -19.45 -34.28
CA LYS A 308 -85.88 -18.64 -35.38
C LYS A 308 -84.90 -18.67 -36.55
N PRO A 309 -85.34 -18.97 -37.78
CA PRO A 309 -84.45 -19.12 -38.91
C PRO A 309 -84.14 -17.75 -39.52
N VAL A 310 -82.87 -17.46 -39.76
CA VAL A 310 -82.49 -16.46 -40.77
C VAL A 310 -81.42 -17.07 -41.66
N GLU A 311 -81.77 -17.05 -42.94
CA GLU A 311 -81.09 -17.67 -44.05
C GLU A 311 -79.76 -16.98 -44.40
N ARG A 312 -78.83 -17.78 -44.92
CA ARG A 312 -77.99 -17.51 -46.10
C ARG A 312 -77.07 -16.27 -46.05
N ILE A 313 -75.76 -16.53 -46.01
CA ILE A 313 -74.82 -16.18 -47.10
C ILE A 313 -73.71 -17.24 -47.13
N VAL A 314 -73.50 -17.73 -48.33
CA VAL A 314 -72.59 -18.79 -48.77
C VAL A 314 -71.28 -18.13 -49.22
N GLU A 315 -70.17 -18.63 -48.67
CA GLU A 315 -68.95 -19.01 -49.39
C GLU A 315 -68.27 -17.97 -50.29
N LYS A 316 -67.05 -17.55 -49.93
CA LYS A 316 -65.98 -17.39 -50.92
C LYS A 316 -64.56 -17.33 -50.32
N VAL A 317 -63.74 -18.24 -50.86
CA VAL A 317 -62.29 -18.18 -51.07
C VAL A 317 -61.38 -18.52 -49.88
N ILE A 318 -60.93 -19.77 -49.92
CA ILE A 318 -59.63 -20.24 -49.42
C ILE A 318 -58.52 -19.64 -50.30
N GLU A 319 -57.40 -19.29 -49.65
CA GLU A 319 -56.00 -19.27 -50.16
C GLU A 319 -55.28 -17.92 -50.02
N ARG A 320 -54.67 -17.72 -48.85
CA ARG A 320 -53.27 -17.27 -48.72
C ARG A 320 -52.77 -17.61 -47.32
N VAL A 321 -51.81 -18.53 -47.25
CA VAL A 321 -50.99 -18.80 -46.06
C VAL A 321 -50.07 -17.62 -45.86
N GLU A 322 -50.29 -16.85 -44.80
CA GLU A 322 -49.28 -16.00 -44.15
C GLU A 322 -49.38 -16.28 -42.65
N GLU A 323 -48.24 -16.60 -42.03
CA GLU A 323 -48.09 -16.86 -40.60
C GLU A 323 -48.65 -15.68 -39.78
N PRO A 324 -49.41 -15.91 -38.70
CA PRO A 324 -49.76 -14.80 -37.82
C PRO A 324 -48.51 -14.36 -37.04
N GLU A 325 -47.94 -13.22 -37.42
CA GLU A 325 -47.07 -12.44 -36.54
C GLU A 325 -47.77 -12.32 -35.17
N LYS A 326 -47.09 -12.77 -34.12
CA LYS A 326 -47.51 -12.54 -32.74
C LYS A 326 -47.43 -11.03 -32.49
N LYS A 327 -48.55 -10.33 -32.66
CA LYS A 327 -48.73 -8.97 -32.15
C LYS A 327 -48.68 -9.02 -30.63
N TYR A 328 -47.50 -8.81 -30.07
CA TYR A 328 -47.37 -8.37 -28.68
C TYR A 328 -48.02 -7.00 -28.57
N GLU A 329 -49.05 -6.88 -27.75
CA GLU A 329 -49.61 -5.58 -27.38
C GLU A 329 -48.56 -4.80 -26.59
N ASP A 330 -48.13 -3.67 -27.12
CA ASP A 330 -47.17 -2.80 -26.44
C ASP A 330 -47.76 -2.35 -25.09
N GLY A 331 -47.06 -2.68 -24.00
CA GLY A 331 -47.54 -2.50 -22.63
C GLY A 331 -48.25 -3.69 -21.98
N TYR A 332 -48.31 -4.87 -22.62
CA TYR A 332 -48.81 -6.10 -21.98
C TYR A 332 -48.02 -6.46 -20.72
N ASP A 333 -46.68 -6.35 -20.77
CA ASP A 333 -45.82 -6.63 -19.63
C ASP A 333 -46.05 -5.66 -18.47
N LYS A 334 -46.37 -4.40 -18.79
CA LYS A 334 -46.73 -3.38 -17.79
C LYS A 334 -48.09 -3.67 -17.17
N LYS A 335 -49.11 -3.99 -17.97
CA LYS A 335 -50.44 -4.37 -17.46
C LYS A 335 -50.37 -5.66 -16.63
N LEU A 336 -49.55 -6.61 -17.04
CA LEU A 336 -49.33 -7.86 -16.32
C LEU A 336 -48.58 -7.61 -15.01
N SER A 337 -47.55 -6.78 -15.01
CA SER A 337 -46.84 -6.29 -13.82
C SER A 337 -47.81 -5.63 -12.83
N ASP A 338 -48.63 -4.68 -13.30
CA ASP A 338 -49.57 -3.94 -12.47
C ASP A 338 -50.63 -4.87 -11.86
N TYR A 339 -51.17 -5.80 -12.66
CA TYR A 339 -52.13 -6.81 -12.19
C TYR A 339 -51.51 -7.76 -11.17
N LEU A 340 -50.29 -8.25 -11.40
CA LEU A 340 -49.60 -9.14 -10.47
C LEU A 340 -49.21 -8.43 -9.17
N SER A 341 -48.81 -7.17 -9.25
CA SER A 341 -48.53 -6.32 -8.08
C SER A 341 -49.79 -6.14 -7.21
N GLU A 342 -50.92 -5.84 -7.85
CA GLU A 342 -52.21 -5.67 -7.16
C GLU A 342 -52.70 -6.97 -6.50
N GLN A 343 -52.57 -8.12 -7.19
CA GLN A 343 -52.90 -9.43 -6.62
C GLN A 343 -51.96 -9.82 -5.47
N THR A 344 -50.67 -9.52 -5.58
CA THR A 344 -49.68 -9.82 -4.53
C THR A 344 -49.96 -9.00 -3.28
N LYS A 345 -50.27 -7.71 -3.44
CA LYS A 345 -50.66 -6.83 -2.33
C LYS A 345 -51.94 -7.30 -1.66
N SER A 346 -52.98 -7.61 -2.45
CA SER A 346 -54.24 -8.15 -1.91
C SER A 346 -54.03 -9.44 -1.12
N LYS A 347 -53.11 -10.31 -1.54
CA LYS A 347 -52.82 -11.57 -0.83
C LYS A 347 -51.98 -11.34 0.42
N LEU A 348 -51.06 -10.39 0.39
CA LEU A 348 -50.25 -10.00 1.54
C LEU A 348 -51.12 -9.41 2.66
N ASP A 349 -52.10 -8.57 2.30
CA ASP A 349 -53.08 -7.99 3.22
C ASP A 349 -53.99 -9.08 3.83
N GLU A 350 -54.38 -10.09 3.04
CA GLU A 350 -55.17 -11.24 3.52
C GLU A 350 -54.36 -12.12 4.49
N MET A 351 -53.06 -12.31 4.22
CA MET A 351 -52.17 -13.07 5.09
C MET A 351 -51.83 -12.33 6.39
N HIS A 352 -51.76 -11.00 6.36
CA HIS A 352 -51.61 -10.17 7.57
C HIS A 352 -52.87 -10.18 8.43
N SER A 353 -54.04 -9.98 7.81
CA SER A 353 -55.33 -10.02 8.51
C SER A 353 -55.73 -11.39 9.05
N SER A 354 -55.11 -12.48 8.56
CA SER A 354 -55.26 -13.84 9.10
C SER A 354 -54.19 -14.23 10.11
N GLU A 355 -53.35 -13.28 10.56
CA GLU A 355 -52.25 -13.46 11.52
C GLU A 355 -51.18 -14.49 11.08
N ILE A 356 -51.17 -14.87 9.80
CA ILE A 356 -50.19 -15.82 9.24
C ILE A 356 -48.79 -15.17 9.16
N ILE A 357 -48.74 -13.84 9.02
CA ILE A 357 -47.51 -13.05 9.06
C ILE A 357 -47.62 -11.99 10.16
N SER A 358 -46.56 -11.85 10.97
CA SER A 358 -46.51 -10.85 12.03
C SER A 358 -46.42 -9.43 11.49
N ASP A 359 -46.89 -8.46 12.27
CA ASP A 359 -46.85 -7.03 11.93
C ASP A 359 -45.45 -6.55 11.51
N SER A 360 -44.42 -7.02 12.22
CA SER A 360 -43.01 -6.68 11.92
C SER A 360 -42.53 -7.25 10.59
N LYS A 361 -43.10 -8.36 10.11
CA LYS A 361 -42.73 -8.99 8.85
C LYS A 361 -43.55 -8.40 7.70
N TYR A 362 -44.81 -8.06 7.93
CA TYR A 362 -45.65 -7.36 6.98
C TYR A 362 -45.09 -5.97 6.63
N SER A 363 -44.68 -5.17 7.63
CA SER A 363 -44.14 -3.82 7.42
C SER A 363 -42.78 -3.75 6.69
N LYS A 364 -42.12 -4.89 6.45
CA LYS A 364 -40.88 -4.98 5.68
C LYS A 364 -41.12 -5.38 4.23
N ILE A 365 -42.30 -5.93 3.93
CA ILE A 365 -42.69 -6.45 2.62
C ILE A 365 -43.57 -5.43 1.89
N THR A 366 -44.44 -4.70 2.62
CA THR A 366 -45.14 -3.49 2.15
C THR A 366 -44.27 -2.25 2.30
#